data_AF-A0A7S3MZM2-F1
#
_entry.id   AF-A0A7S3MZM2-F1
#
_cell.length_a   1.000
_cell.length_b   1.000
_cell.length_c   1.000
_cell.angle_alpha   90.00
_cell.angle_beta   90.00
_cell.angle_gamma   90.00
#
_symmetry.space_group_name_H-M   'P 1'
#
loop_
_entity.id
_entity.type
_entity.pdbx_description
1 polymer ?
#
loop_
_entity_poly.entity_id
_entity_poly.type
_entity_poly.pdbx_seq_one_letter_code
_entity_poly.pdbx_strand_id
1 'polypeptide(L)'
;MRILKGRTYEKTTSFYKLECDQLANYPDLFFKIGGKWLQIKASDYTANINDECTLRIVPQSYEPVWLFGTPLLNQYYSVFDQTNSQLRFSPTVNSEKADLTDYGTPDKSLEDVAWELTWFFDIYKSLDMEGLYWPFQLVGNIWFGLFGI
;
A
#
# COMPACT_ATOMS: atom_id res chain seq x y z
N MET A 1 2.49 7.29 4.29
CA MET A 1 2.06 6.14 3.46
C MET A 1 3.26 5.25 3.17
N ARG A 2 3.25 3.97 3.58
CA ARG A 2 4.43 3.08 3.56
C ARG A 2 5.01 2.83 2.16
N ILE A 3 4.19 2.88 1.11
CA ILE A 3 4.61 2.69 -0.29
C ILE A 3 5.57 3.79 -0.77
N LEU A 4 5.46 5.00 -0.22
CA LEU A 4 6.31 6.15 -0.56
C LEU A 4 7.53 6.29 0.36
N LYS A 5 7.68 5.39 1.33
CA LYS A 5 8.66 5.51 2.39
C LYS A 5 10.07 5.22 1.88
N GLY A 6 11.02 6.12 2.17
CA GLY A 6 12.40 6.00 1.71
C GLY A 6 12.60 6.25 0.21
N ARG A 7 11.62 6.86 -0.46
CA ARG A 7 11.68 7.22 -1.88
C ARG A 7 11.60 8.73 -2.04
N THR A 8 12.22 9.25 -3.09
CA THR A 8 12.01 10.63 -3.54
C THR A 8 10.65 10.72 -4.21
N TYR A 9 9.86 11.71 -3.82
CA TYR A 9 8.57 12.01 -4.45
C TYR A 9 8.23 13.50 -4.27
N GLU A 10 7.46 14.04 -5.21
CA GLU A 10 6.88 15.37 -5.10
C GLU A 10 5.39 15.25 -4.80
N LYS A 11 4.91 15.92 -3.75
CA LYS A 11 3.48 15.93 -3.41
C LYS A 11 2.80 17.08 -4.14
N THR A 12 1.87 16.76 -5.03
CA THR A 12 0.94 17.72 -5.64
C THR A 12 -0.41 17.70 -4.90
N THR A 13 -1.29 18.66 -5.18
CA THR A 13 -2.64 18.76 -4.60
C THR A 13 -3.50 17.51 -4.85
N SER A 14 -3.25 16.77 -5.93
CA SER A 14 -4.12 15.67 -6.38
C SER A 14 -3.42 14.33 -6.58
N PHE A 15 -2.08 14.28 -6.62
CA PHE A 15 -1.32 13.05 -6.83
C PHE A 15 0.13 13.21 -6.32
N TYR A 16 0.89 12.12 -6.32
CA TYR A 16 2.32 12.14 -6.05
C TYR A 16 3.08 11.93 -7.34
N LYS A 17 4.08 12.77 -7.62
CA LYS A 17 5.07 12.51 -8.66
C LYS A 17 6.17 11.60 -8.11
N LEU A 18 6.57 10.63 -8.91
CA LEU A 18 7.54 9.61 -8.59
C LEU A 18 8.76 9.75 -9.51
N GLU A 19 9.87 9.16 -9.10
CA GLU A 19 11.02 8.96 -9.98
C GLU A 19 10.74 7.82 -10.98
N CYS A 20 10.87 8.11 -12.28
CA CYS A 20 10.48 7.18 -13.34
C CYS A 20 11.37 5.93 -13.43
N ASP A 21 12.65 6.07 -13.14
CA ASP A 21 13.63 4.98 -13.07
C ASP A 21 13.31 3.99 -11.93
N GLN A 22 12.59 4.43 -10.89
CA GLN A 22 12.21 3.62 -9.74
C GLN A 22 10.86 2.90 -9.90
N LEU A 23 10.16 3.08 -11.03
CA LEU A 23 8.83 2.46 -11.23
C LEU A 23 8.85 0.93 -11.10
N ALA A 24 9.88 0.28 -11.65
CA ALA A 24 10.04 -1.18 -11.56
C ALA A 24 10.28 -1.68 -10.12
N ASN A 25 10.68 -0.80 -9.21
CA ASN A 25 10.97 -1.15 -7.82
C ASN A 25 9.74 -1.05 -6.92
N TYR A 26 8.59 -0.61 -7.43
CA TYR A 26 7.34 -0.58 -6.66
C TYR A 26 6.78 -2.00 -6.49
N PRO A 27 6.35 -2.40 -5.27
CA PRO A 27 5.88 -3.76 -5.02
C PRO A 27 4.43 -3.93 -5.49
N ASP A 28 4.04 -5.14 -5.83
CA ASP A 28 2.61 -5.45 -5.95
C ASP A 28 1.93 -5.35 -4.58
N LEU A 29 0.69 -4.88 -4.56
CA LEU A 29 -0.13 -4.80 -3.36
C LEU A 29 -1.14 -5.94 -3.33
N PHE A 30 -1.43 -6.43 -2.13
CA PHE A 30 -2.38 -7.52 -1.94
C PHE A 30 -3.42 -7.12 -0.88
N PHE A 31 -4.69 -7.26 -1.23
CA PHE A 31 -5.82 -7.00 -0.34
C PHE A 31 -6.60 -8.28 -0.10
N LYS A 32 -6.81 -8.63 1.18
CA LYS A 32 -7.64 -9.78 1.55
C LYS A 32 -9.09 -9.34 1.68
N ILE A 33 -9.95 -9.77 0.77
CA ILE A 33 -11.39 -9.44 0.75
C ILE A 33 -12.19 -10.74 0.70
N GLY A 34 -13.11 -10.95 1.64
CA GLY A 34 -13.93 -12.17 1.69
C GLY A 34 -13.10 -13.46 1.79
N GLY A 35 -11.93 -13.40 2.44
CA GLY A 35 -11.02 -14.54 2.59
C GLY A 35 -10.09 -14.81 1.40
N LYS A 36 -10.27 -14.12 0.26
CA LYS A 36 -9.44 -14.26 -0.94
C LYS A 36 -8.52 -13.07 -1.11
N TRP A 37 -7.35 -13.28 -1.73
CA TRP A 37 -6.40 -12.22 -2.00
C TRP A 37 -6.60 -11.65 -3.40
N LEU A 38 -6.71 -10.32 -3.48
CA LEU A 38 -6.74 -9.57 -4.72
C LEU A 38 -5.42 -8.83 -4.89
N GLN A 39 -4.79 -8.99 -6.05
CA GLN A 39 -3.55 -8.34 -6.40
C GLN A 39 -3.82 -7.01 -7.10
N ILE A 40 -3.04 -5.99 -6.76
CA ILE A 40 -2.91 -4.75 -7.52
C ILE A 40 -1.45 -4.68 -7.96
N LYS A 41 -1.20 -4.77 -9.27
CA LYS A 41 0.16 -4.71 -9.77
C LYS A 41 0.74 -3.32 -9.60
N ALA A 42 2.06 -3.22 -9.46
CA ALA A 42 2.79 -1.95 -9.50
C ALA A 42 2.37 -1.08 -10.71
N SER A 43 2.22 -1.70 -11.88
CA SER A 43 1.78 -1.06 -13.12
C SER A 43 0.32 -0.56 -13.10
N ASP A 44 -0.53 -1.05 -12.19
CA ASP A 44 -1.93 -0.61 -12.09
C ASP A 44 -2.04 0.72 -11.35
N TYR A 45 -1.17 0.95 -10.37
CA TYR A 45 -1.21 2.11 -9.49
C TYR A 45 -0.07 3.11 -9.72
N THR A 46 0.91 2.77 -10.56
CA THR A 46 1.90 3.71 -11.07
C THR A 46 1.67 3.96 -12.55
N ALA A 47 1.98 5.15 -13.03
CA ALA A 47 1.84 5.49 -14.44
C ALA A 47 2.96 6.41 -14.89
N ASN A 48 3.51 6.16 -16.09
CA ASN A 48 4.38 7.10 -16.80
C ASN A 48 3.56 7.73 -17.94
N ILE A 49 3.40 9.05 -17.91
CA ILE A 49 2.73 9.82 -18.95
C ILE A 49 3.69 10.93 -19.37
N ASN A 50 4.27 10.84 -20.57
CA ASN A 50 5.21 11.85 -21.10
C ASN A 50 6.38 12.16 -20.15
N ASP A 51 7.03 11.13 -19.62
CA ASP A 51 8.11 11.22 -18.61
C ASP A 51 7.67 11.83 -17.27
N GLU A 52 6.36 11.98 -17.04
CA GLU A 52 5.80 12.30 -15.74
C GLU A 52 5.28 11.02 -15.08
N CYS A 53 6.01 10.54 -14.08
CA CYS A 53 5.64 9.35 -13.33
C CYS A 53 4.79 9.71 -12.12
N THR A 54 3.64 9.05 -11.97
CA THR A 54 2.63 9.39 -10.99
C THR A 54 2.13 8.18 -10.21
N LEU A 55 1.73 8.43 -8.97
CA LEU A 55 1.05 7.46 -8.11
C LEU A 55 -0.46 7.69 -8.14
N ARG A 56 -1.23 6.64 -8.48
CA ARG A 56 -2.69 6.63 -8.54
C ARG A 56 -3.35 6.20 -7.22
N ILE A 57 -2.59 6.23 -6.12
CA ILE A 57 -3.08 6.02 -4.76
C ILE A 57 -2.81 7.30 -3.99
N VAL A 58 -3.86 7.89 -3.43
CA VAL A 58 -3.80 9.17 -2.73
C VAL A 58 -4.43 9.05 -1.36
N PRO A 59 -3.89 9.73 -0.33
CA PRO A 59 -4.51 9.75 0.98
C PRO A 59 -5.86 10.45 0.89
N GLN A 60 -6.87 9.86 1.53
CA GLN A 60 -8.18 10.47 1.70
C GLN A 60 -8.24 11.11 3.09
N SER A 61 -8.73 12.35 3.15
CA SER A 61 -8.55 13.21 4.33
C SER A 61 -9.51 12.96 5.49
N TYR A 62 -10.59 12.20 5.29
CA TYR A 62 -11.76 12.30 6.16
C TYR A 62 -12.19 11.00 6.86
N GLU A 63 -11.87 9.81 6.34
CA GLU A 63 -12.24 8.55 7.00
C GLU A 63 -11.25 7.41 6.68
N PRO A 64 -11.13 6.39 7.54
CA PRO A 64 -10.29 5.20 7.32
C PRO A 64 -10.91 4.24 6.29
N VAL A 65 -11.35 4.78 5.15
CA VAL A 65 -12.00 4.03 4.07
C VAL A 65 -11.02 3.88 2.91
N TRP A 66 -10.97 2.68 2.34
CA TRP A 66 -10.32 2.43 1.05
C TRP A 66 -11.33 2.59 -0.07
N LEU A 67 -11.10 3.58 -0.95
CA LEU A 67 -11.83 3.70 -2.21
C LEU A 67 -11.07 2.94 -3.30
N PHE A 68 -11.60 1.76 -3.65
CA PHE A 68 -11.01 0.92 -4.69
C PHE A 68 -11.42 1.38 -6.08
N GLY A 69 -10.57 2.21 -6.68
CA GLY A 69 -10.74 2.70 -8.04
C GLY A 69 -10.15 1.78 -9.12
N THR A 70 -9.81 2.39 -10.25
CA THR A 70 -9.27 1.70 -11.43
C THR A 70 -8.03 0.83 -11.16
N PRO A 71 -7.10 1.14 -10.23
CA PRO A 71 -5.97 0.25 -9.99
C PRO A 71 -6.39 -1.15 -9.52
N LEU A 72 -7.39 -1.24 -8.62
CA LEU A 72 -7.92 -2.55 -8.23
C LEU A 72 -8.71 -3.15 -9.39
N LEU A 73 -9.64 -2.39 -9.98
CA LEU A 73 -10.59 -2.93 -10.96
C LEU A 73 -9.94 -3.33 -12.29
N ASN A 74 -8.74 -2.84 -12.60
CA ASN A 74 -8.03 -3.23 -13.81
C ASN A 74 -7.83 -4.76 -13.84
N GLN A 75 -8.15 -5.37 -14.98
CA GLN A 75 -8.09 -6.82 -15.19
C GLN A 75 -8.94 -7.70 -14.25
N TYR A 76 -9.81 -7.13 -13.41
CA TYR A 76 -10.84 -7.86 -12.68
C TYR A 76 -12.23 -7.57 -13.24
N TYR A 77 -12.98 -8.62 -13.50
CA TYR A 77 -14.42 -8.56 -13.68
C TYR A 77 -15.09 -8.55 -12.30
N SER A 78 -15.90 -7.53 -12.03
CA SER A 78 -16.63 -7.37 -10.76
C SER A 78 -18.14 -7.51 -10.97
N VAL A 79 -18.79 -8.35 -10.16
CA VAL A 79 -20.26 -8.52 -10.13
C VAL A 79 -20.79 -7.96 -8.82
N PHE A 80 -21.74 -7.03 -8.93
CA PHE A 80 -22.46 -6.43 -7.81
C PHE A 80 -23.84 -7.08 -7.71
N ASP A 81 -23.96 -8.08 -6.84
CA ASP A 81 -25.22 -8.80 -6.59
C ASP A 81 -25.93 -8.15 -5.39
N GLN A 82 -26.83 -7.21 -5.69
CA GLN A 82 -27.61 -6.51 -4.67
C GLN A 82 -28.66 -7.41 -4.02
N THR A 83 -29.14 -8.44 -4.72
CA THR A 83 -30.16 -9.36 -4.19
C THR A 83 -29.59 -10.22 -3.06
N ASN A 84 -28.34 -10.65 -3.21
CA ASN A 84 -27.64 -11.45 -2.20
C ASN A 84 -26.66 -10.65 -1.33
N SER A 85 -26.58 -9.32 -1.51
CA SER A 85 -25.61 -8.44 -0.83
C SER A 85 -24.16 -8.91 -0.98
N GLN A 86 -23.79 -9.33 -2.19
CA GLN A 86 -22.48 -9.91 -2.49
C GLN A 86 -21.73 -9.13 -3.55
N LEU A 87 -20.42 -9.07 -3.35
CA LEU A 87 -19.46 -8.57 -4.34
C LEU A 87 -18.55 -9.73 -4.75
N ARG A 88 -18.44 -9.96 -6.05
CA ARG A 88 -17.59 -11.03 -6.61
C ARG A 88 -16.59 -10.44 -7.56
N PHE A 89 -15.34 -10.91 -7.46
CA PHE A 89 -14.26 -10.56 -8.38
C PHE A 89 -13.76 -11.81 -9.08
N SER A 90 -13.41 -11.69 -10.35
CA SER A 90 -12.77 -12.74 -11.13
C SER A 90 -11.73 -12.11 -12.07
N PRO A 91 -10.50 -12.66 -12.16
CA PRO A 91 -9.56 -12.22 -13.17
C PRO A 91 -10.17 -12.32 -14.58
N THR A 92 -9.91 -11.33 -15.42
CA THR A 92 -10.29 -11.38 -16.85
C THR A 92 -9.49 -12.45 -17.59
N VAL A 93 -9.95 -12.85 -18.79
CA VAL A 93 -9.32 -13.93 -19.59
C VAL A 93 -7.84 -13.69 -19.86
N ASN A 94 -7.44 -12.43 -20.08
CA ASN A 94 -6.05 -12.03 -20.32
C ASN A 94 -5.42 -11.38 -19.09
N SER A 95 -5.94 -11.69 -17.90
CA SER A 95 -5.42 -11.14 -16.66
C SER A 95 -4.02 -11.66 -16.43
N GLU A 96 -3.18 -10.72 -16.07
CA GLU A 96 -1.78 -10.90 -15.75
C GLU A 96 -1.57 -11.03 -14.23
N LYS A 97 -2.66 -10.83 -13.46
CA LYS A 97 -2.73 -10.96 -12.01
C LYS A 97 -2.80 -12.42 -11.58
N ALA A 98 -2.07 -12.77 -10.53
CA ALA A 98 -2.01 -14.10 -9.98
C ALA A 98 -3.37 -14.50 -9.38
N ASP A 99 -3.78 -15.75 -9.61
CA ASP A 99 -4.93 -16.36 -8.93
C ASP A 99 -4.50 -16.81 -7.53
N LEU A 100 -4.61 -15.89 -6.57
CA LEU A 100 -4.11 -16.11 -5.22
C LEU A 100 -5.24 -16.57 -4.31
N THR A 101 -5.57 -17.85 -4.43
CA THR A 101 -6.51 -18.50 -3.51
C THR A 101 -5.92 -18.72 -2.12
N ASP A 102 -4.59 -18.65 -1.96
CA ASP A 102 -3.93 -19.10 -0.72
C ASP A 102 -2.61 -18.33 -0.42
N TYR A 103 -2.65 -17.01 -0.43
CA TYR A 103 -1.63 -16.25 0.31
C TYR A 103 -1.90 -16.45 1.81
N GLY A 104 -0.86 -16.77 2.59
CA GLY A 104 -0.96 -16.90 4.04
C GLY A 104 -1.37 -15.60 4.74
N THR A 105 -1.30 -15.56 6.06
CA THR A 105 -1.35 -14.29 6.78
C THR A 105 -0.08 -13.48 6.51
N PRO A 106 -0.15 -12.14 6.37
CA PRO A 106 1.06 -11.32 6.26
C PRO A 106 2.04 -11.62 7.40
N ASP A 107 3.33 -11.72 7.09
CA ASP A 107 4.39 -12.02 8.07
C ASP A 107 4.50 -10.96 9.18
N LYS A 108 4.04 -9.74 8.89
CA LYS A 108 4.04 -8.62 9.83
C LYS A 108 2.60 -8.15 10.04
N SER A 109 2.19 -8.12 11.30
CA SER A 109 0.92 -7.49 11.70
C SER A 109 1.06 -5.96 11.72
N LEU A 110 -0.04 -5.25 11.96
CA LEU A 110 -0.01 -3.79 12.12
C LEU A 110 0.81 -3.40 13.35
N GLU A 111 0.72 -4.18 14.42
CA GLU A 111 1.45 -3.97 15.67
C GLU A 111 2.97 -4.09 15.46
N ASP A 112 3.43 -5.02 14.62
CA ASP A 112 4.86 -5.21 14.31
C ASP A 112 5.48 -3.99 13.62
N VAL A 113 4.67 -3.22 12.90
CA VAL A 113 5.08 -2.03 12.15
C VAL A 113 4.51 -0.74 12.73
N ALA A 114 3.84 -0.79 13.89
CA ALA A 114 3.11 0.37 14.41
C ALA A 114 4.03 1.54 14.76
N TRP A 115 5.22 1.28 15.28
CA TRP A 115 6.21 2.32 15.54
C TRP A 115 6.60 3.12 14.29
N GLU A 116 6.45 2.55 13.08
CA GLU A 116 6.70 3.24 11.81
C GLU A 116 5.81 4.46 11.58
N LEU A 117 4.74 4.59 12.38
CA LEU A 117 3.79 5.71 12.36
C LEU A 117 4.15 6.80 13.38
N THR A 118 5.16 6.57 14.23
CA THR A 118 5.58 7.49 15.29
C THR A 118 6.76 8.35 14.85
N TRP A 119 6.93 9.51 15.50
CA TRP A 119 8.07 10.40 15.28
C TRP A 119 9.44 9.75 15.60
N PHE A 120 9.49 8.69 16.42
CA PHE A 120 10.72 7.92 16.67
C PHE A 120 11.25 7.29 15.40
N PHE A 121 10.35 6.81 14.53
CA PHE A 121 10.75 6.24 13.25
C PHE A 121 11.38 7.30 12.35
N ASP A 122 10.84 8.52 12.35
CA ASP A 122 11.39 9.63 11.58
C ASP A 122 12.80 10.02 12.07
N ILE A 123 13.03 10.02 13.39
CA ILE A 123 14.37 10.22 13.96
C ILE A 123 15.32 9.11 13.54
N TYR A 124 14.93 7.84 13.70
CA TYR A 124 15.74 6.69 13.29
C TYR A 124 16.20 6.82 11.82
N LYS A 125 15.29 7.22 10.93
CA LYS A 125 15.60 7.40 9.51
C LYS A 125 16.43 8.64 9.20
N SER A 126 16.12 9.79 9.82
CA SER A 126 16.86 11.04 9.58
C SER A 126 18.33 10.97 10.00
N LEU A 127 18.64 10.14 11.00
CA LEU A 127 20.00 9.91 11.49
C LEU A 127 20.71 8.74 10.78
N ASP A 128 20.05 8.09 9.81
CA ASP A 128 20.57 6.95 9.04
C ASP A 128 21.13 5.81 9.93
N MET A 129 20.45 5.52 11.03
CA MET A 129 20.97 4.65 12.09
C MET A 129 20.71 3.16 11.82
N GLU A 130 21.04 2.63 10.64
CA GLU A 130 20.68 1.27 10.22
C GLU A 130 21.12 0.17 11.21
N GLY A 131 22.26 0.36 11.89
CA GLY A 131 22.76 -0.57 12.92
C GLY A 131 22.00 -0.56 14.25
N LEU A 132 21.05 0.36 14.41
CA LEU A 132 20.27 0.57 15.65
C LEU A 132 18.77 0.42 15.39
N TYR A 133 18.39 -0.44 14.46
CA TYR A 133 16.97 -0.73 14.20
C TYR A 133 16.23 -1.26 15.44
N TRP A 134 16.78 -2.27 16.13
CA TRP A 134 16.06 -2.94 17.23
C TRP A 134 15.82 -2.06 18.47
N PRO A 135 16.76 -1.21 18.94
CA PRO A 135 16.51 -0.34 20.09
C PRO A 135 15.46 0.73 19.76
N PHE A 136 15.52 1.31 18.55
CA PHE A 136 14.55 2.31 18.11
C PHE A 136 13.17 1.72 17.90
N GLN A 137 13.09 0.51 17.32
CA GLN A 137 11.82 -0.22 17.21
C GLN A 137 11.23 -0.51 18.59
N LEU A 138 12.02 -0.93 19.57
CA LEU A 138 11.55 -1.17 20.94
C LEU A 138 10.96 0.09 21.56
N VAL A 139 11.71 1.20 21.53
CA VAL A 139 11.26 2.48 22.11
C VAL A 139 10.03 3.01 21.38
N GLY A 140 10.02 2.95 20.04
CA GLY A 140 8.88 3.38 19.24
C GLY A 140 7.63 2.53 19.48
N ASN A 141 7.76 1.21 19.64
CA ASN A 141 6.64 0.33 19.99
C ASN A 141 6.11 0.61 21.39
N ILE A 142 6.99 0.87 22.38
CA ILE A 142 6.58 1.28 23.73
C ILE A 142 5.81 2.61 23.66
N TRP A 143 6.31 3.58 22.91
CA TRP A 143 5.64 4.87 22.74
C TRP A 143 4.25 4.70 22.11
N PHE A 144 4.17 3.96 21.00
CA PHE A 144 2.90 3.67 20.32
C PHE A 144 1.90 3.00 21.27
N GLY A 145 2.35 2.03 22.09
CA GLY A 145 1.47 1.36 23.06
C GLY A 145 0.95 2.27 24.17
N LEU A 146 1.72 3.28 24.59
CA LEU A 146 1.33 4.22 25.65
C LEU A 146 0.51 5.40 25.16
N PHE A 147 0.81 5.90 23.96
CA PHE A 147 0.30 7.19 23.48
C PHE A 147 -0.44 7.11 22.14
N GLY A 148 -0.35 5.99 21.42
CA GLY A 148 -0.89 5.87 20.07
C GLY A 148 -0.02 6.56 19.00
N ILE A 149 -0.68 7.01 17.92
CA ILE A 149 -0.10 7.87 16.86
C ILE A 149 -0.05 9.31 17.35
#